data_AF-A0A5B8BX08-F1
#
_entry.id   AF-A0A5B8BX08-F1
#
_cell.length_a   1.000
_cell.length_b   1.000
_cell.length_c   1.000
_cell.angle_alpha   90.00
_cell.angle_beta   90.00
_cell.angle_gamma   90.00
#
_symmetry.space_group_name_H-M   'P 1'
#
loop_
_entity.id
_entity.type
_entity.pdbx_description
1 polymer ?
#
loop_
_entity_poly.entity_id
_entity_poly.type
_entity_poly.pdbx_seq_one_letter_code
_entity_poly.pdbx_strand_id
1 'polypeptide(L)'
;MIRTALAALLLLLTPLSATAQDTLSWARNQPQPMRTVLLKIAKDPAFVATLRQCPASVYRASTTRYRSDKSCARKPNACLNRCLGGDQSSCFNLAHAMQTATPLEEESQFTYPLFMRACALGNANACVNAAATARNGSWRPGTRPAQATAAACQKKTYSEACARGAAWGCFMEGNIYRDGAPGTGRNSQRADALYRRACDLAPRSGACKAAYR
;
A
#
# COMPACT_ATOMS: atom_id res chain seq x y z
N MET A 1 9.88 6.19 -54.88
CA MET A 1 8.61 6.32 -54.14
C MET A 1 8.69 5.41 -52.91
N ILE A 2 8.80 6.01 -51.74
CA ILE A 2 9.04 5.34 -50.44
C ILE A 2 7.71 4.77 -49.93
N ARG A 3 7.61 3.45 -49.75
CA ARG A 3 6.47 2.82 -49.08
C ARG A 3 6.81 2.61 -47.60
N THR A 4 6.19 3.43 -46.76
CA THR A 4 6.24 3.38 -45.30
C THR A 4 5.59 2.11 -44.76
N ALA A 5 6.34 1.34 -43.95
CA ALA A 5 5.81 0.21 -43.19
C ALA A 5 5.13 0.70 -41.90
N LEU A 6 3.82 0.46 -41.77
CA LEU A 6 3.07 0.63 -40.53
C LEU A 6 3.28 -0.60 -39.65
N ALA A 7 4.06 -0.46 -38.58
CA ALA A 7 4.17 -1.47 -37.53
C ALA A 7 2.92 -1.41 -36.63
N ALA A 8 2.09 -2.46 -36.70
CA ALA A 8 0.96 -2.63 -35.80
C ALA A 8 1.46 -2.98 -34.38
N LEU A 9 1.27 -2.07 -33.44
CA LEU A 9 1.61 -2.24 -32.04
C LEU A 9 0.59 -3.20 -31.37
N LEU A 10 0.85 -4.51 -31.42
CA LEU A 10 0.07 -5.49 -30.65
C LEU A 10 0.31 -5.30 -29.15
N LEU A 11 -0.68 -4.74 -28.45
CA LEU A 11 -0.74 -4.70 -26.99
C LEU A 11 -0.86 -6.14 -26.46
N LEU A 12 0.24 -6.68 -25.92
CA LEU A 12 0.26 -7.96 -25.23
C LEU A 12 -0.56 -7.87 -23.94
N LEU A 13 -1.85 -8.24 -24.01
CA LEU A 13 -2.68 -8.45 -22.83
C LEU A 13 -2.30 -9.80 -22.21
N THR A 14 -1.47 -9.78 -21.16
CA THR A 14 -1.17 -10.99 -20.40
C THR A 14 -2.45 -11.52 -19.74
N PRO A 15 -2.83 -12.80 -19.95
CA PRO A 15 -4.03 -13.35 -19.35
C PRO A 15 -3.94 -13.39 -17.82
N LEU A 16 -5.06 -13.11 -17.17
CA LEU A 16 -5.20 -13.21 -15.71
C LEU A 16 -5.12 -14.67 -15.25
N SER A 17 -4.53 -14.94 -14.09
CA SER A 17 -4.55 -16.28 -13.50
C SER A 17 -5.97 -16.68 -13.11
N ALA A 18 -6.28 -17.99 -13.09
CA ALA A 18 -7.57 -18.52 -12.64
C ALA A 18 -7.95 -17.99 -11.24
N THR A 19 -6.99 -17.99 -10.31
CA THR A 19 -7.17 -17.46 -8.95
C THR A 19 -7.48 -15.95 -8.91
N ALA A 20 -6.88 -15.17 -9.80
CA ALA A 20 -7.15 -13.74 -9.89
C ALA A 20 -8.55 -13.48 -10.48
N GLN A 21 -8.99 -14.36 -11.39
CA GLN A 21 -10.34 -14.34 -11.97
C GLN A 21 -11.40 -14.72 -10.93
N ASP A 22 -11.12 -15.72 -10.08
CA ASP A 22 -12.00 -16.11 -8.97
C ASP A 22 -12.16 -14.97 -7.97
N THR A 23 -11.07 -14.25 -7.67
CA THR A 23 -11.13 -13.07 -6.80
C THR A 23 -12.00 -11.95 -7.37
N LEU A 24 -11.98 -11.76 -8.69
CA LEU A 24 -12.87 -10.79 -9.37
C LEU A 24 -14.32 -11.30 -9.44
N SER A 25 -14.52 -12.62 -9.50
CA SER A 25 -15.84 -13.24 -9.38
C SER A 25 -16.42 -13.00 -7.99
N TRP A 26 -15.63 -13.22 -6.94
CA TRP A 26 -15.98 -12.90 -5.57
C TRP A 26 -16.37 -11.42 -5.40
N ALA A 27 -15.57 -10.50 -5.96
CA ALA A 27 -15.88 -9.06 -5.92
C ALA A 27 -17.20 -8.71 -6.64
N ARG A 28 -17.55 -9.41 -7.72
CA ARG A 28 -18.83 -9.23 -8.43
C ARG A 28 -20.04 -9.67 -7.61
N ASN A 29 -19.84 -10.57 -6.65
CA ASN A 29 -20.91 -11.10 -5.79
C ASN A 29 -21.07 -10.34 -4.47
N GLN A 30 -20.22 -9.35 -4.18
CA GLN A 30 -20.37 -8.53 -2.99
C GLN A 30 -21.63 -7.64 -3.06
N PRO A 31 -22.23 -7.26 -1.91
CA PRO A 31 -23.33 -6.31 -1.89
C PRO A 31 -22.87 -4.90 -2.30
N GLN A 32 -23.81 -4.07 -2.72
CA GLN A 32 -23.55 -2.64 -2.82
C GLN A 32 -23.42 -2.01 -1.43
N PRO A 33 -22.56 -1.00 -1.24
CA PRO A 33 -21.75 -0.29 -2.25
C PRO A 33 -20.43 -0.97 -2.63
N MET A 34 -20.02 -2.03 -1.92
CA MET A 34 -18.65 -2.53 -2.01
C MET A 34 -18.32 -3.24 -3.31
N ARG A 35 -19.28 -3.91 -3.95
CA ARG A 35 -19.09 -4.40 -5.33
C ARG A 35 -18.54 -3.34 -6.27
N THR A 36 -19.12 -2.13 -6.25
CA THR A 36 -18.63 -1.02 -7.07
C THR A 36 -17.20 -0.64 -6.69
N VAL A 37 -16.91 -0.56 -5.39
CA VAL A 37 -15.60 -0.17 -4.88
C VAL A 37 -14.51 -1.17 -5.29
N LEU A 38 -14.74 -2.46 -5.06
CA LEU A 38 -13.78 -3.53 -5.33
C LEU A 38 -13.48 -3.66 -6.82
N LEU A 39 -14.52 -3.59 -7.66
CA LEU A 39 -14.34 -3.67 -9.12
C LEU A 39 -13.61 -2.44 -9.67
N LYS A 40 -13.85 -1.26 -9.10
CA LYS A 40 -13.13 -0.04 -9.48
C LYS A 40 -11.68 -0.11 -9.06
N ILE A 41 -11.38 -0.50 -7.82
CA ILE A 41 -10.02 -0.70 -7.31
C ILE A 41 -9.23 -1.68 -8.20
N ALA A 42 -9.87 -2.76 -8.64
CA ALA A 42 -9.20 -3.81 -9.40
C ALA A 42 -8.89 -3.46 -10.86
N LYS A 43 -9.51 -2.42 -11.42
CA LYS A 43 -9.45 -2.12 -12.87
C LYS A 43 -8.96 -0.71 -13.20
N ASP A 44 -9.18 0.27 -12.32
CA ASP A 44 -8.88 1.65 -12.63
C ASP A 44 -7.36 1.88 -12.76
N PRO A 45 -6.87 2.54 -13.83
CA PRO A 45 -5.46 2.89 -14.00
C PRO A 45 -4.85 3.61 -12.79
N ALA A 46 -5.66 4.40 -12.08
CA ALA A 46 -5.32 5.08 -10.83
C ALA A 46 -4.72 4.14 -9.76
N PHE A 47 -5.11 2.87 -9.78
CA PHE A 47 -4.69 1.85 -8.83
C PHE A 47 -3.71 0.85 -9.46
N VAL A 48 -3.99 0.38 -10.67
CA VAL A 48 -3.24 -0.74 -11.25
C VAL A 48 -1.85 -0.36 -11.78
N ALA A 49 -1.64 0.91 -12.15
CA ALA A 49 -0.39 1.38 -12.77
C ALA A 49 0.84 1.25 -11.86
N THR A 50 0.65 1.26 -10.54
CA THR A 50 1.76 1.24 -9.57
C THR A 50 1.98 -0.12 -8.92
N LEU A 51 1.11 -1.12 -9.13
CA LEU A 51 1.12 -2.35 -8.31
C LEU A 51 2.38 -3.20 -8.45
N ARG A 52 3.05 -3.12 -9.61
CA ARG A 52 4.30 -3.85 -9.90
C ARG A 52 5.56 -3.09 -9.47
N GLN A 53 5.41 -1.89 -8.92
CA GLN A 53 6.51 -1.01 -8.53
C GLN A 53 6.81 -1.14 -7.03
N CYS A 54 7.98 -0.62 -6.63
CA CYS A 54 8.31 -0.50 -5.21
C CYS A 54 7.54 0.69 -4.61
N PRO A 55 6.98 0.62 -3.38
CA PRO A 55 6.35 1.79 -2.77
C PRO A 55 7.30 3.00 -2.68
N ALA A 56 8.57 2.76 -2.37
CA ALA A 56 9.62 3.77 -2.38
C ALA A 56 9.91 4.41 -3.76
N SER A 57 9.56 3.76 -4.88
CA SER A 57 9.78 4.35 -6.21
C SER A 57 8.60 5.19 -6.69
N VAL A 58 7.41 4.96 -6.13
CA VAL A 58 6.19 5.69 -6.54
C VAL A 58 5.89 6.88 -5.65
N TYR A 59 6.44 6.90 -4.43
CA TYR A 59 6.23 7.97 -3.48
C TYR A 59 6.57 9.34 -4.09
N ARG A 60 5.67 10.31 -3.90
CA ARG A 60 5.89 11.72 -4.26
C ARG A 60 5.81 12.56 -3.00
N ALA A 61 6.77 13.47 -2.82
CA ALA A 61 6.74 14.37 -1.68
C ALA A 61 5.44 15.19 -1.69
N SER A 62 4.77 15.26 -0.54
CA SER A 62 3.52 15.99 -0.36
C SER A 62 3.56 16.71 0.98
N THR A 63 3.13 17.96 0.98
CA THR A 63 2.93 18.76 2.21
C THR A 63 1.54 18.54 2.81
N THR A 64 0.69 17.76 2.13
CA THR A 64 -0.67 17.48 2.58
C THR A 64 -0.63 16.70 3.89
N ARG A 65 -1.29 17.24 4.92
CA ARG A 65 -1.43 16.53 6.20
C ARG A 65 -2.45 15.40 6.08
N TYR A 66 -2.17 14.29 6.75
CA TYR A 66 -3.14 13.21 6.92
C TYR A 66 -4.38 13.69 7.69
N ARG A 67 -5.56 13.34 7.20
CA ARG A 67 -6.83 13.55 7.90
C ARG A 67 -7.54 12.22 8.08
N SER A 68 -7.83 11.85 9.32
CA SER A 68 -8.62 10.65 9.59
C SER A 68 -10.07 10.87 9.17
N ASP A 69 -10.66 9.89 8.50
CA ASP A 69 -12.07 9.91 8.08
C ASP A 69 -12.70 8.54 8.34
N LYS A 70 -13.35 8.41 9.50
CA LYS A 70 -14.05 7.18 9.91
C LYS A 70 -15.32 6.92 9.08
N SER A 71 -15.77 7.88 8.27
CA SER A 71 -16.97 7.71 7.45
C SER A 71 -16.76 6.72 6.31
N CYS A 72 -15.51 6.40 5.94
CA CYS A 72 -15.22 5.49 4.84
C CYS A 72 -15.79 4.07 5.03
N ALA A 73 -16.00 3.63 6.27
CA ALA A 73 -16.69 2.36 6.53
C ALA A 73 -18.18 2.38 6.10
N ARG A 74 -18.85 3.53 6.27
CA ARG A 74 -20.29 3.70 5.94
C ARG A 74 -20.53 4.34 4.57
N LYS A 75 -19.53 5.05 4.03
CA LYS A 75 -19.60 5.80 2.76
C LYS A 75 -18.39 5.47 1.87
N PRO A 76 -18.11 4.19 1.57
CA PRO A 76 -16.88 3.80 0.88
C PRO A 76 -16.80 4.36 -0.55
N ASN A 77 -17.93 4.49 -1.26
CA ASN A 77 -17.98 5.15 -2.58
C ASN A 77 -17.53 6.63 -2.53
N ALA A 78 -17.91 7.37 -1.47
CA ALA A 78 -17.51 8.76 -1.34
C ALA A 78 -16.01 8.90 -1.10
N CYS A 79 -15.43 8.03 -0.27
CA CYS A 79 -13.98 7.98 -0.06
C CYS A 79 -13.24 7.53 -1.31
N LEU A 80 -13.77 6.54 -2.05
CA LEU A 80 -13.21 6.10 -3.31
C LEU A 80 -13.17 7.25 -4.33
N ASN A 81 -14.24 8.02 -4.47
CA ASN A 81 -14.29 9.14 -5.41
C ASN A 81 -13.26 10.22 -5.05
N ARG A 82 -13.11 10.57 -3.76
CA ARG A 82 -12.05 11.49 -3.32
C ARG A 82 -10.66 10.93 -3.55
N CYS A 83 -10.45 9.64 -3.30
CA CYS A 83 -9.19 8.94 -3.58
C CYS A 83 -8.83 8.98 -5.08
N LEU A 84 -9.80 8.74 -5.97
CA LEU A 84 -9.64 8.88 -7.41
C LEU A 84 -9.31 10.35 -7.78
N GLY A 85 -9.91 11.31 -7.09
CA GLY A 85 -9.60 12.75 -7.19
C GLY A 85 -8.25 13.19 -6.60
N GLY A 86 -7.44 12.26 -6.05
CA GLY A 86 -6.09 12.55 -5.57
C GLY A 86 -5.97 12.83 -4.07
N ASP A 87 -7.03 12.65 -3.28
CA ASP A 87 -6.93 12.75 -1.83
C ASP A 87 -6.26 11.51 -1.23
N GLN A 88 -4.98 11.65 -0.88
CA GLN A 88 -4.17 10.61 -0.24
C GLN A 88 -4.79 10.06 1.06
N SER A 89 -5.52 10.91 1.81
CA SER A 89 -6.12 10.51 3.09
C SER A 89 -7.33 9.63 2.85
N SER A 90 -8.17 9.97 1.86
CA SER A 90 -9.33 9.17 1.50
C SER A 90 -8.95 7.77 1.00
N CYS A 91 -7.86 7.64 0.23
CA CYS A 91 -7.32 6.33 -0.15
C CYS A 91 -6.90 5.50 1.08
N PHE A 92 -6.14 6.12 2.00
CA PHE A 92 -5.67 5.47 3.22
C PHE A 92 -6.80 5.07 4.16
N ASN A 93 -7.77 5.96 4.40
CA ASN A 93 -8.90 5.71 5.29
C ASN A 93 -9.84 4.62 4.76
N LEU A 94 -10.06 4.55 3.44
CA LEU A 94 -10.84 3.47 2.84
C LEU A 94 -10.13 2.12 3.04
N ALA A 95 -8.82 2.06 2.80
CA ALA A 95 -8.04 0.84 3.04
C ALA A 95 -8.08 0.43 4.51
N HIS A 96 -7.95 1.40 5.42
CA HIS A 96 -8.02 1.14 6.86
C HIS A 96 -9.39 0.63 7.30
N ALA A 97 -10.48 1.18 6.75
CA ALA A 97 -11.84 0.69 7.01
C ALA A 97 -11.99 -0.78 6.58
N MET A 98 -11.52 -1.13 5.38
CA MET A 98 -11.49 -2.51 4.87
C MET A 98 -10.56 -3.47 5.64
N GLN A 99 -9.76 -2.97 6.59
CA GLN A 99 -8.93 -3.80 7.47
C GLN A 99 -9.49 -3.95 8.88
N THR A 100 -10.38 -3.04 9.31
CA THR A 100 -10.68 -2.87 10.74
C THR A 100 -12.16 -2.72 11.08
N ALA A 101 -13.02 -2.46 10.09
CA ALA A 101 -14.43 -2.17 10.32
C ALA A 101 -15.33 -3.29 9.80
N THR A 102 -16.06 -3.94 10.69
CA THR A 102 -17.05 -4.97 10.35
C THR A 102 -18.20 -4.42 9.51
N PRO A 103 -18.61 -5.10 8.41
CA PRO A 103 -18.10 -6.39 7.89
C PRO A 103 -16.98 -6.29 6.83
N LEU A 104 -16.35 -5.13 6.65
CA LEU A 104 -15.43 -4.85 5.53
C LEU A 104 -14.07 -5.58 5.62
N GLU A 105 -13.69 -6.17 6.76
CA GLU A 105 -12.46 -6.93 6.93
C GLU A 105 -12.29 -8.07 5.91
N GLU A 106 -13.39 -8.64 5.43
CA GLU A 106 -13.41 -9.68 4.39
C GLU A 106 -12.85 -9.17 3.04
N GLU A 107 -12.82 -7.86 2.86
CA GLU A 107 -12.37 -7.19 1.64
C GLU A 107 -10.89 -6.78 1.69
N SER A 108 -10.20 -7.09 2.78
CA SER A 108 -8.80 -6.71 3.04
C SER A 108 -7.83 -7.10 1.92
N GLN A 109 -8.15 -8.14 1.13
CA GLN A 109 -7.39 -8.56 -0.07
C GLN A 109 -7.31 -7.52 -1.20
N PHE A 110 -8.12 -6.45 -1.13
CA PHE A 110 -8.13 -5.32 -2.08
C PHE A 110 -7.46 -4.04 -1.53
N THR A 111 -6.82 -4.09 -0.37
CA THR A 111 -6.26 -2.89 0.29
C THR A 111 -4.91 -2.44 -0.28
N TYR A 112 -4.09 -3.37 -0.78
CA TYR A 112 -2.77 -3.05 -1.33
C TYR A 112 -2.80 -1.94 -2.42
N PRO A 113 -3.70 -1.98 -3.43
CA PRO A 113 -3.81 -0.90 -4.41
C PRO A 113 -4.16 0.48 -3.81
N LEU A 114 -5.01 0.52 -2.78
CA LEU A 114 -5.36 1.77 -2.09
C LEU A 114 -4.15 2.35 -1.36
N PHE A 115 -3.37 1.52 -0.66
CA PHE A 115 -2.14 1.96 -0.01
C PHE A 115 -1.07 2.39 -1.02
N MET A 116 -0.91 1.68 -2.13
CA MET A 116 0.00 2.09 -3.20
C MET A 116 -0.38 3.44 -3.80
N ARG A 117 -1.68 3.68 -4.02
CA ARG A 117 -2.15 4.97 -4.50
C ARG A 117 -1.93 6.08 -3.47
N ALA A 118 -2.29 5.86 -2.21
CA ALA A 118 -2.04 6.82 -1.13
C ALA A 118 -0.54 7.15 -0.99
N CYS A 119 0.33 6.14 -1.13
CA CYS A 119 1.78 6.30 -1.14
C CYS A 119 2.24 7.17 -2.32
N ALA A 120 1.75 6.88 -3.53
CA ALA A 120 2.05 7.66 -4.73
C ALA A 120 1.55 9.12 -4.66
N LEU A 121 0.53 9.38 -3.85
CA LEU A 121 0.01 10.72 -3.56
C LEU A 121 0.71 11.42 -2.38
N GLY A 122 1.66 10.74 -1.73
CA GLY A 122 2.58 11.31 -0.75
C GLY A 122 2.31 10.99 0.71
N ASN A 123 1.41 10.04 1.01
CA ASN A 123 1.21 9.57 2.36
C ASN A 123 2.30 8.55 2.76
N ALA A 124 3.27 8.99 3.56
CA ALA A 124 4.39 8.13 4.00
C ALA A 124 3.93 6.91 4.82
N ASN A 125 2.90 7.04 5.67
CA ASN A 125 2.32 5.90 6.39
C ASN A 125 1.68 4.89 5.43
N ALA A 126 1.11 5.35 4.31
CA ALA A 126 0.58 4.46 3.29
C ALA A 126 1.67 3.64 2.59
N CYS A 127 2.87 4.17 2.42
CA CYS A 127 3.99 3.39 1.87
C CYS A 127 4.40 2.27 2.82
N VAL A 128 4.42 2.55 4.14
CA VAL A 128 4.67 1.53 5.17
C VAL A 128 3.60 0.44 5.10
N ASN A 129 2.33 0.82 5.01
CA ASN A 129 1.24 -0.15 4.89
C ASN A 129 1.29 -0.92 3.56
N ALA A 130 1.64 -0.29 2.44
CA ALA A 130 1.81 -0.99 1.17
C ALA A 130 2.93 -2.05 1.27
N ALA A 131 4.06 -1.71 1.87
CA ALA A 131 5.15 -2.65 2.12
C ALA A 131 4.75 -3.77 3.09
N ALA A 132 4.08 -3.45 4.19
CA ALA A 132 3.61 -4.44 5.16
C ALA A 132 2.57 -5.39 4.54
N THR A 133 1.57 -4.86 3.83
CA THR A 133 0.57 -5.65 3.11
C THR A 133 1.21 -6.53 2.03
N ALA A 134 2.22 -6.03 1.31
CA ALA A 134 2.95 -6.82 0.31
C ALA A 134 3.67 -8.06 0.90
N ARG A 135 4.18 -7.95 2.14
CA ARG A 135 4.85 -9.07 2.82
C ARG A 135 3.89 -9.99 3.56
N ASN A 136 3.02 -9.41 4.38
CA ASN A 136 2.30 -10.07 5.46
C ASN A 136 0.77 -9.90 5.38
N GLY A 137 0.26 -9.09 4.46
CA GLY A 137 -1.19 -8.90 4.30
C GLY A 137 -1.78 -9.84 3.26
N SER A 138 -3.10 -9.77 3.08
CA SER A 138 -3.77 -10.43 1.96
C SER A 138 -3.75 -9.51 0.74
N TRP A 139 -3.33 -10.05 -0.40
CA TRP A 139 -3.54 -9.47 -1.73
C TRP A 139 -4.48 -10.40 -2.50
N ARG A 140 -5.08 -9.91 -3.58
CA ARG A 140 -5.90 -10.76 -4.46
C ARG A 140 -5.09 -12.01 -4.86
N PRO A 141 -5.59 -13.23 -4.62
CA PRO A 141 -4.94 -14.46 -5.06
C PRO A 141 -4.37 -14.37 -6.48
N GLY A 142 -3.12 -14.80 -6.66
CA GLY A 142 -2.39 -14.70 -7.94
C GLY A 142 -1.81 -13.33 -8.26
N THR A 143 -1.98 -12.30 -7.42
CA THR A 143 -1.47 -10.93 -7.69
C THR A 143 -0.42 -10.46 -6.67
N ARG A 144 0.36 -11.38 -6.09
CA ARG A 144 1.38 -11.01 -5.10
C ARG A 144 2.36 -9.97 -5.71
N PRO A 145 2.56 -8.81 -5.07
CA PRO A 145 3.47 -7.79 -5.61
C PRO A 145 4.94 -8.18 -5.32
N ALA A 146 5.55 -8.93 -6.24
CA ALA A 146 6.91 -9.44 -6.09
C ALA A 146 7.94 -8.34 -5.80
N GLN A 147 7.90 -7.24 -6.55
CA GLN A 147 8.82 -6.11 -6.35
C GLN A 147 8.69 -5.48 -4.96
N ALA A 148 7.46 -5.28 -4.48
CA ALA A 148 7.23 -4.74 -3.15
C ALA A 148 7.62 -5.74 -2.05
N THR A 149 7.62 -7.05 -2.31
CA THR A 149 8.03 -8.09 -1.36
C THR A 149 9.56 -8.12 -1.16
N ALA A 150 10.34 -7.72 -2.17
CA ALA A 150 11.79 -7.81 -2.16
C ALA A 150 12.41 -7.04 -0.96
N ALA A 151 13.39 -7.66 -0.28
CA ALA A 151 14.03 -7.11 0.92
C ALA A 151 14.62 -5.70 0.70
N ALA A 152 15.25 -5.47 -0.47
CA ALA A 152 15.78 -4.16 -0.84
C ALA A 152 14.69 -3.09 -0.94
N CYS A 153 13.54 -3.43 -1.54
CA CYS A 153 12.41 -2.51 -1.65
C CYS A 153 11.78 -2.21 -0.28
N GLN A 154 11.65 -3.23 0.57
CA GLN A 154 11.14 -3.10 1.94
C GLN A 154 12.00 -2.13 2.76
N LYS A 155 13.32 -2.37 2.78
CA LYS A 155 14.28 -1.50 3.47
C LYS A 155 14.21 -0.06 2.96
N LYS A 156 14.24 0.14 1.63
CA LYS A 156 14.14 1.49 1.03
C LYS A 156 12.84 2.18 1.43
N THR A 157 11.72 1.46 1.38
CA THR A 157 10.39 1.99 1.72
C THR A 157 10.31 2.44 3.18
N TYR A 158 10.74 1.60 4.12
CA TYR A 158 10.69 1.95 5.53
C TYR A 158 11.65 3.09 5.89
N SER A 159 12.84 3.11 5.28
CA SER A 159 13.80 4.19 5.48
C SER A 159 13.30 5.54 4.97
N GLU A 160 12.75 5.58 3.76
CA GLU A 160 12.15 6.80 3.22
C GLU A 160 10.94 7.26 4.02
N ALA A 161 10.08 6.34 4.45
CA ALA A 161 8.94 6.69 5.29
C ALA A 161 9.38 7.24 6.66
N CYS A 162 10.40 6.63 7.29
CA CYS A 162 10.99 7.10 8.55
C CYS A 162 11.61 8.49 8.41
N ALA A 163 12.35 8.73 7.32
CA ALA A 163 12.93 10.04 7.01
C ALA A 163 11.86 11.13 6.90
N ARG A 164 10.65 10.74 6.48
CA ARG A 164 9.48 11.62 6.31
C ARG A 164 8.55 11.67 7.53
N GLY A 165 8.99 11.14 8.67
CA GLY A 165 8.28 11.25 9.94
C GLY A 165 7.18 10.20 10.15
N ALA A 166 7.09 9.15 9.32
CA ALA A 166 6.22 8.03 9.62
C ALA A 166 6.86 7.14 10.71
N ALA A 167 6.36 7.23 11.94
CA ALA A 167 6.87 6.46 13.09
C ALA A 167 6.91 4.94 12.83
N TRP A 168 5.89 4.39 12.17
CA TRP A 168 5.88 2.99 11.76
C TRP A 168 6.98 2.65 10.74
N GLY A 169 7.39 3.59 9.90
CA GLY A 169 8.53 3.40 9.00
C GLY A 169 9.81 3.20 9.79
N CYS A 170 10.03 4.01 10.84
CA CYS A 170 11.20 3.87 11.71
C CYS A 170 11.18 2.54 12.47
N PHE A 171 10.03 2.15 13.03
CA PHE A 171 9.88 0.85 13.72
C PHE A 171 10.18 -0.33 12.77
N MET A 172 9.64 -0.31 11.54
CA MET A 172 9.84 -1.40 10.59
C MET A 172 11.28 -1.46 10.05
N GLU A 173 11.96 -0.32 9.86
CA GLU A 173 13.40 -0.31 9.57
C GLU A 173 14.20 -0.83 10.76
N GLY A 174 13.81 -0.50 11.99
CA GLY A 174 14.41 -1.03 13.21
C GLY A 174 14.36 -2.56 13.27
N ASN A 175 13.21 -3.15 12.94
CA ASN A 175 13.06 -4.61 12.84
C ASN A 175 14.01 -5.22 11.81
N ILE A 176 14.23 -4.56 10.66
CA ILE A 176 15.19 -5.02 9.64
C ILE A 176 16.61 -5.12 10.22
N TYR A 177 17.04 -4.13 11.00
CA TYR A 177 18.36 -4.14 11.64
C TYR A 177 18.44 -5.06 12.86
N ARG A 178 17.35 -5.23 13.62
CA ARG A 178 17.30 -6.17 14.74
C ARG A 178 17.43 -7.61 14.23
N ASP A 179 16.65 -7.96 13.22
CA ASP A 179 16.52 -9.34 12.73
C ASP A 179 17.61 -9.71 11.72
N GLY A 180 18.21 -8.71 11.05
CA GLY A 180 19.22 -8.93 10.01
C GLY A 180 18.61 -9.46 8.72
N ALA A 181 17.65 -8.72 8.15
CA ALA A 181 16.98 -9.13 6.91
C ALA A 181 18.01 -9.28 5.74
N PRO A 182 17.71 -10.07 4.69
CA PRO A 182 18.65 -10.31 3.59
C PRO A 182 19.30 -9.03 3.03
N GLY A 183 20.63 -9.05 2.92
CA GLY A 183 21.42 -7.88 2.51
C GLY A 183 21.60 -6.80 3.60
N THR A 184 21.18 -7.06 4.83
CA THR A 184 21.36 -6.17 5.99
C THR A 184 21.86 -6.96 7.20
N GLY A 185 23.08 -6.68 7.65
CA GLY A 185 23.61 -7.28 8.87
C GLY A 185 22.83 -6.81 10.10
N ARG A 186 22.76 -7.68 11.11
CA ARG A 186 22.18 -7.32 12.42
C ARG A 186 22.96 -6.15 13.04
N ASN A 187 22.24 -5.18 13.59
CA ASN A 187 22.80 -4.02 14.27
C ASN A 187 21.81 -3.50 15.32
N SER A 188 22.01 -3.91 16.57
CA SER A 188 21.14 -3.53 17.70
C SER A 188 21.16 -2.03 17.97
N GLN A 189 22.34 -1.39 17.93
CA GLN A 189 22.48 0.04 18.16
C GLN A 189 21.66 0.86 17.16
N ARG A 190 21.68 0.47 15.88
CA ARG A 190 20.88 1.13 14.84
C ARG A 190 19.39 0.84 14.99
N ALA A 191 19.00 -0.38 15.37
CA ALA A 191 17.62 -0.71 15.67
C ALA A 191 17.08 0.17 16.82
N ASP A 192 17.82 0.28 17.92
CA ASP A 192 17.45 1.09 19.09
C ASP A 192 17.33 2.58 18.73
N ALA A 193 18.23 3.11 17.90
CA ALA A 193 18.14 4.49 17.43
C ALA A 193 16.86 4.74 16.60
N LEU A 194 16.48 3.78 15.75
CA LEU A 194 15.25 3.85 14.95
C LEU A 194 13.99 3.71 15.81
N TYR A 195 14.03 2.87 16.84
CA TYR A 195 12.96 2.72 17.84
C TYR A 195 12.76 4.00 18.65
N ARG A 196 13.84 4.62 19.15
CA ARG A 196 13.76 5.93 19.83
C ARG A 196 13.13 6.98 18.92
N ARG A 197 13.61 7.07 17.68
CA ARG A 197 13.04 7.99 16.68
C ARG A 197 11.54 7.74 16.41
N ALA A 198 11.09 6.48 16.37
CA ALA A 198 9.66 6.18 16.23
C ALA A 198 8.85 6.76 17.39
N CYS A 199 9.36 6.69 18.62
CA CYS A 199 8.77 7.32 19.79
C CYS A 199 8.84 8.84 19.75
N ASP A 200 9.97 9.43 19.37
CA ASP A 200 10.11 10.89 19.26
C ASP A 200 9.11 11.49 18.26
N LEU A 201 8.89 10.80 17.13
CA LEU A 201 7.94 11.21 16.10
C LEU A 201 6.48 11.09 16.57
N ALA A 202 6.16 10.07 17.37
CA ALA A 202 4.78 9.84 17.83
C ALA A 202 4.76 9.05 19.16
N PRO A 203 4.91 9.72 20.32
CA PRO A 203 5.10 9.05 21.62
C PRO A 203 3.94 8.14 22.04
N ARG A 204 2.71 8.47 21.61
CA ARG A 204 1.49 7.71 21.93
C ARG A 204 1.07 6.74 20.83
N SER A 205 1.89 6.54 19.81
CA SER A 205 1.56 5.66 18.68
C SER A 205 1.76 4.19 18.99
N GLY A 206 1.07 3.34 18.23
CA GLY A 206 1.31 1.90 18.25
C GLY A 206 2.76 1.54 17.88
N ALA A 207 3.42 2.32 17.02
CA ALA A 207 4.82 2.12 16.65
C ALA A 207 5.76 2.28 17.86
N CYS A 208 5.58 3.36 18.63
CA CYS A 208 6.36 3.57 19.85
C CYS A 208 6.11 2.47 20.88
N LYS A 209 4.83 2.11 21.09
CA LYS A 209 4.48 1.03 22.01
C LYS A 209 5.06 -0.31 21.55
N ALA A 210 5.11 -0.59 20.25
CA ALA A 210 5.67 -1.83 19.72
C ALA A 210 7.20 -1.88 19.80
N ALA A 211 7.87 -0.73 19.81
CA ALA A 211 9.33 -0.62 19.85
C ALA A 211 9.95 -1.15 21.16
N TYR A 212 9.17 -1.17 22.25
CA TYR A 212 9.63 -1.55 23.60
C TYR A 212 8.68 -2.52 24.31
N ARG A 213 7.92 -3.30 23.54
CA ARG A 213 7.18 -4.47 24.03
C ARG A 213 8.06 -5.71 23.93
#